data_AF-A0A2T4CGQ5-F1
#
_entry.id   AF-A0A2T4CGQ5-F1
#
_cell.length_a   1.000
_cell.length_b   1.000
_cell.length_c   1.000
_cell.angle_alpha   90.00
_cell.angle_beta   90.00
_cell.angle_gamma   90.00
#
_symmetry.space_group_name_H-M   'P 1'
#
loop_
_entity.id
_entity.type
_entity.pdbx_description
1 polymer ?
#
loop_
_entity_poly.entity_id
_entity_poly.type
_entity_poly.pdbx_seq_one_letter_code
_entity_poly.pdbx_strand_id
1 'polypeptide(L)'
;MAPSASCSSSSSPTSLSRTETLTLASLSAASLAILLNTLHGDGEPLVASLALSLAAFSLCYAMIRWLGPTFIKAGFRGRDLGKANGPELPECMGAVCAAVYLIAVIVFIPFPFYKDIVAATSGGGNRDVVVEMERYANQEGRLLHRFPHNKLASYLGAIISLQTIALLGIGDDLFDIRWRHKWWIPGIASIPLLVVYFVDFDVTSIVIPLPLQPLLGELFDLGPLYYAY
;
A
#
# COMPACT_ATOMS: atom_id res chain seq x y z
N MET A 1 25.61 -52.56 6.13
CA MET A 1 25.79 -51.40 7.03
C MET A 1 26.19 -50.23 6.15
N ALA A 2 25.21 -49.53 5.57
CA ALA A 2 25.43 -48.38 4.69
C ALA A 2 25.20 -47.09 5.51
N PRO A 3 26.08 -46.08 5.42
CA PRO A 3 25.96 -44.88 6.23
C PRO A 3 24.80 -44.01 5.73
N SER A 4 23.95 -43.59 6.66
CA SER A 4 22.89 -42.61 6.46
C SER A 4 23.48 -41.24 6.11
N ALA A 5 23.19 -40.75 4.91
CA ALA A 5 23.47 -39.36 4.54
C ALA A 5 22.52 -38.43 5.31
N SER A 6 23.02 -37.79 6.35
CA SER A 6 22.34 -36.69 7.02
C SER A 6 22.31 -35.48 6.07
N CYS A 7 21.18 -35.27 5.42
CA CYS A 7 20.93 -34.08 4.61
C CYS A 7 20.85 -32.87 5.55
N SER A 8 21.89 -32.03 5.57
CA SER A 8 21.92 -30.80 6.36
C SER A 8 20.88 -29.81 5.81
N SER A 9 19.75 -29.68 6.51
CA SER A 9 18.79 -28.60 6.26
C SER A 9 19.48 -27.27 6.56
N SER A 10 19.85 -26.52 5.53
CA SER A 10 20.36 -25.15 5.66
C SER A 10 19.23 -24.22 6.09
N SER A 11 18.84 -24.28 7.36
CA SER A 11 17.91 -23.31 7.94
C SER A 11 18.63 -21.97 8.03
N SER A 12 18.21 -20.96 7.26
CA SER A 12 18.66 -19.59 7.46
C SER A 12 18.44 -19.20 8.93
N PRO A 13 19.44 -18.63 9.62
CA PRO A 13 19.31 -18.30 11.04
C PRO A 13 18.12 -17.37 11.24
N THR A 14 17.29 -17.59 12.25
CA THR A 14 16.09 -16.78 12.51
C THR A 14 16.42 -15.41 13.08
N SER A 15 17.61 -15.29 13.68
CA SER A 15 18.16 -14.06 14.23
C SER A 15 18.73 -13.16 13.14
N LEU A 16 18.55 -11.86 13.35
CA LEU A 16 19.25 -10.84 12.57
C LEU A 16 20.74 -10.86 12.95
N SER A 17 21.61 -10.72 11.96
CA SER A 17 23.02 -10.46 12.19
C SER A 17 23.20 -9.14 12.94
N ARG A 18 24.34 -8.97 13.63
CA ARG A 18 24.67 -7.70 14.31
C ARG A 18 24.70 -6.54 13.32
N THR A 19 25.23 -6.75 12.11
CA THR A 19 25.26 -5.74 11.05
C THR A 19 23.86 -5.37 10.59
N GLU A 20 23.02 -6.37 10.31
CA GLU A 20 21.61 -6.16 9.93
C GLU A 20 20.86 -5.37 11.02
N THR A 21 21.01 -5.79 12.27
CA THR A 21 20.36 -5.13 13.42
C THR A 21 20.77 -3.66 13.52
N LEU A 22 22.07 -3.35 13.40
CA LEU A 22 22.56 -1.98 13.43
C LEU A 22 22.08 -1.16 12.22
N THR A 23 22.06 -1.74 11.03
CA THR A 23 21.55 -1.05 9.83
C THR A 23 20.06 -0.76 9.93
N LEU A 24 19.25 -1.72 10.38
CA LEU A 24 17.81 -1.56 10.53
C LEU A 24 17.48 -0.58 11.67
N ALA A 25 18.24 -0.63 12.77
CA ALA A 25 18.09 0.29 13.89
C ALA A 25 18.49 1.73 13.52
N SER A 26 19.57 1.91 12.76
CA SER A 26 19.97 3.24 12.28
C SER A 26 18.99 3.81 11.27
N LEU A 27 18.48 3.00 10.34
CA LEU A 27 17.43 3.40 9.39
C LEU A 27 16.13 3.76 10.11
N SER A 28 15.68 2.95 11.07
CA SER A 28 14.46 3.24 11.83
C SER A 28 14.62 4.48 12.71
N ALA A 29 15.76 4.65 13.38
CA ALA A 29 16.07 5.86 14.15
C ALA A 29 16.12 7.11 13.27
N ALA A 30 16.77 7.05 12.10
CA ALA A 30 16.81 8.15 11.14
C ALA A 30 15.40 8.50 10.63
N SER A 31 14.59 7.49 10.29
CA SER A 31 13.21 7.70 9.84
C SER A 31 12.35 8.36 10.92
N LEU A 32 12.49 7.93 12.19
CA LEU A 32 11.74 8.49 13.31
C LEU A 32 12.17 9.92 13.60
N ALA A 33 13.48 10.21 13.53
CA ALA A 33 13.99 11.57 13.69
C ALA A 33 13.46 12.52 12.61
N ILE A 34 13.43 12.07 11.35
CA ILE A 34 12.86 12.83 10.24
C ILE A 34 11.36 13.06 10.50
N LEU A 35 10.60 12.03 10.87
CA LEU A 35 9.16 12.16 11.16
C LEU A 35 8.87 13.14 12.31
N LEU A 36 9.61 13.04 13.41
CA LEU A 36 9.46 13.95 14.55
C LEU A 36 9.79 15.39 14.17
N ASN A 37 10.79 15.60 13.32
CA ASN A 37 11.11 16.93 12.80
C ASN A 37 10.01 17.45 11.87
N THR A 38 9.45 16.59 11.01
CA THR A 38 8.33 16.93 10.12
C THR A 38 7.07 17.32 10.88
N LEU A 39 6.83 16.77 12.08
CA LEU A 39 5.70 17.15 12.94
C LEU A 39 5.84 18.54 13.58
N HIS A 40 7.07 19.04 13.77
CA HIS A 40 7.30 20.36 14.39
C HIS A 40 7.42 21.50 13.36
N GLY A 41 7.76 21.21 12.10
CA GLY A 41 7.85 22.19 11.03
C GLY A 41 6.57 22.32 10.19
N ASP A 42 6.64 23.04 9.07
CA ASP A 42 5.54 23.17 8.08
C ASP A 42 5.21 21.87 7.32
N GLY A 43 5.77 20.73 7.75
CA GLY A 43 5.26 19.39 7.49
C GLY A 43 5.06 19.04 6.01
N GLU A 44 6.13 18.93 5.22
CA GLU A 44 6.00 18.47 3.84
C GLU A 44 5.58 16.98 3.80
N PRO A 45 4.40 16.64 3.25
CA PRO A 45 3.88 15.27 3.26
C PRO A 45 4.79 14.31 2.50
N LEU A 46 5.56 14.79 1.54
CA LEU A 46 6.54 13.98 0.81
C LEU A 46 7.70 13.50 1.69
N VAL A 47 8.19 14.36 2.59
CA VAL A 47 9.27 14.00 3.51
C VAL A 47 8.78 12.97 4.53
N ALA A 48 7.55 13.14 5.04
CA ALA A 48 6.90 12.14 5.89
C ALA A 48 6.70 10.80 5.16
N SER A 49 6.29 10.81 3.90
CA SER A 49 6.12 9.61 3.07
C SER A 49 7.45 8.86 2.88
N LEU A 50 8.54 9.58 2.57
CA LEU A 50 9.88 9.00 2.44
C LEU A 50 10.34 8.37 3.75
N ALA A 51 10.18 9.08 4.86
CA ALA A 51 10.59 8.59 6.18
C ALA A 51 9.77 7.36 6.59
N LEU A 52 8.44 7.37 6.41
CA LEU A 52 7.60 6.20 6.65
C LEU A 52 7.96 5.02 5.74
N SER A 53 8.37 5.25 4.50
CA SER A 53 8.82 4.19 3.59
C SER A 53 10.10 3.52 4.09
N LEU A 54 11.06 4.29 4.61
CA LEU A 54 12.28 3.75 5.24
C LEU A 54 11.95 2.95 6.51
N ALA A 55 11.03 3.46 7.33
CA ALA A 55 10.55 2.76 8.52
C ALA A 55 9.86 1.44 8.13
N ALA A 56 8.95 1.48 7.15
CA ALA A 56 8.24 0.31 6.64
C ALA A 56 9.19 -0.73 6.05
N PHE A 57 10.21 -0.32 5.30
CA PHE A 57 11.26 -1.22 4.81
C PHE A 57 11.96 -1.94 5.96
N SER A 58 12.40 -1.20 6.98
CA SER A 58 13.11 -1.78 8.13
C SER A 58 12.24 -2.76 8.90
N LEU A 59 10.96 -2.42 9.11
CA LEU A 59 9.98 -3.26 9.78
C LEU A 59 9.66 -4.52 8.96
N CYS A 60 9.43 -4.37 7.66
CA CYS A 60 9.13 -5.48 6.75
C CYS A 60 10.28 -6.49 6.71
N TYR A 61 11.52 -6.02 6.57
CA TYR A 61 12.70 -6.89 6.59
C TYR A 61 12.80 -7.68 7.89
N ALA A 62 12.68 -7.00 9.03
CA ALA A 62 12.74 -7.65 10.34
C ALA A 62 11.60 -8.68 10.51
N MET A 63 10.37 -8.31 10.13
CA MET A 63 9.21 -9.19 10.25
C MET A 63 9.33 -10.44 9.37
N ILE A 64 9.79 -10.34 8.12
CA ILE A 64 9.99 -11.51 7.25
C ILE A 64 10.98 -12.49 7.88
N ARG A 65 12.10 -11.97 8.43
CA ARG A 65 13.13 -12.81 9.07
C ARG A 65 12.61 -13.47 10.35
N TRP A 66 11.82 -12.76 11.14
CA TRP A 66 11.26 -13.26 12.40
C TRP A 66 10.08 -14.22 12.22
N LEU A 67 9.18 -13.93 11.27
CA LEU A 67 7.96 -14.72 11.05
C LEU A 67 8.20 -15.91 10.10
N GLY A 68 9.25 -15.87 9.27
CA GLY A 68 9.63 -16.96 8.37
C GLY A 68 9.55 -18.37 8.97
N PRO A 69 10.23 -18.64 10.08
CA PRO A 69 10.20 -19.93 10.76
C PRO A 69 8.81 -20.32 11.28
N THR A 70 8.02 -19.33 11.71
CA THR A 70 6.66 -19.54 12.21
C THR A 70 5.72 -19.97 11.09
N PHE A 71 5.86 -19.38 9.89
CA PHE A 71 5.09 -19.77 8.70
C PHE A 71 5.42 -21.20 8.27
N ILE A 72 6.72 -21.56 8.25
CA ILE A 72 7.14 -22.94 7.96
C ILE A 72 6.54 -23.92 8.98
N LYS A 73 6.56 -23.58 10.27
CA LYS A 73 5.97 -24.41 11.34
C LYS A 73 4.45 -24.53 11.23
N ALA A 74 3.77 -23.48 10.77
CA ALA A 74 2.33 -23.48 10.54
C ALA A 74 1.93 -24.26 9.29
N GLY A 75 2.89 -24.72 8.48
CA GLY A 75 2.65 -25.48 7.26
C GLY A 75 2.62 -24.63 5.98
N PHE A 76 2.77 -23.29 6.09
CA PHE A 76 2.93 -22.40 4.94
C PHE A 76 4.37 -22.46 4.43
N ARG A 77 4.66 -23.50 3.65
CA ARG A 77 5.99 -23.76 3.10
C ARG A 77 5.90 -24.33 1.69
N GLY A 78 6.83 -23.90 0.85
CA GLY A 78 6.96 -24.28 -0.55
C GLY A 78 8.35 -24.78 -0.86
N ARG A 79 8.45 -25.77 -1.75
CA ARG A 79 9.74 -26.25 -2.25
C ARG A 79 10.19 -25.38 -3.41
N ASP A 80 11.42 -24.87 -3.37
CA ASP A 80 12.00 -24.13 -4.48
C ASP A 80 12.27 -25.07 -5.68
N LEU A 81 11.36 -25.08 -6.65
CA LEU A 81 11.44 -25.92 -7.86
C LEU A 81 12.60 -25.51 -8.80
N GLY A 82 13.17 -24.31 -8.63
CA GLY A 82 14.28 -23.81 -9.45
C GLY A 82 15.65 -24.33 -9.00
N LYS A 83 15.75 -24.99 -7.85
CA LYS A 83 17.02 -25.51 -7.30
C LYS A 83 16.99 -27.02 -7.15
N ALA A 84 18.06 -27.70 -7.54
CA ALA A 84 18.18 -29.16 -7.44
C ALA A 84 18.01 -29.69 -6.01
N ASN A 85 18.50 -28.95 -5.01
CA ASN A 85 18.33 -29.31 -3.60
C ASN A 85 16.89 -29.07 -3.10
N GLY A 86 16.13 -28.22 -3.80
CA GLY A 86 14.77 -27.81 -3.46
C GLY A 86 14.60 -27.46 -1.98
N PRO A 87 15.25 -26.40 -1.48
CA PRO A 87 15.05 -25.93 -0.12
C PRO A 87 13.58 -25.56 0.12
N GLU A 88 13.11 -25.80 1.35
CA GLU A 88 11.80 -25.32 1.79
C GLU A 88 11.89 -23.84 2.18
N LEU A 89 11.01 -23.03 1.61
CA LEU A 89 10.90 -21.61 1.86
C LEU A 89 9.53 -21.32 2.48
N PRO A 90 9.41 -20.31 3.35
CA PRO A 90 8.11 -19.91 3.83
C PRO A 90 7.27 -19.34 2.70
N GLU A 91 6.01 -19.78 2.60
CA GLU A 91 5.02 -19.22 1.68
C GLU A 91 4.24 -18.08 2.32
N CYS A 92 3.45 -17.36 1.51
CA CYS A 92 2.54 -16.30 1.95
C CYS A 92 3.22 -15.09 2.65
N MET A 93 4.53 -14.88 2.44
CA MET A 93 5.25 -13.72 2.99
C MET A 93 4.75 -12.37 2.47
N GLY A 94 4.07 -12.37 1.31
CA GLY A 94 3.38 -11.18 0.79
C GLY A 94 2.34 -10.62 1.76
N ALA A 95 1.72 -11.46 2.61
CA ALA A 95 0.80 -11.04 3.67
C ALA A 95 1.47 -10.11 4.69
N VAL A 96 2.70 -10.42 5.07
CA VAL A 96 3.50 -9.61 6.01
C VAL A 96 3.84 -8.26 5.37
N CYS A 97 4.26 -8.26 4.10
CA CYS A 97 4.52 -7.04 3.34
C CYS A 97 3.27 -6.16 3.24
N ALA A 98 2.13 -6.75 2.90
CA ALA A 98 0.86 -6.04 2.76
C ALA A 98 0.40 -5.43 4.09
N ALA A 99 0.53 -6.16 5.21
CA ALA A 99 0.19 -5.64 6.53
C ALA A 99 1.04 -4.43 6.91
N VAL A 100 2.37 -4.50 6.72
CA VAL A 100 3.28 -3.37 6.98
C VAL A 100 2.95 -2.17 6.08
N TYR A 101 2.67 -2.43 4.80
CA TYR A 101 2.29 -1.37 3.86
C TYR A 101 0.98 -0.68 4.25
N LEU A 102 -0.07 -1.44 4.57
CA LEU A 102 -1.36 -0.88 5.01
C LEU A 102 -1.21 -0.05 6.29
N ILE A 103 -0.45 -0.54 7.27
CA ILE A 103 -0.15 0.23 8.49
C ILE A 103 0.58 1.53 8.13
N ALA A 104 1.59 1.49 7.27
CA ALA A 104 2.34 2.69 6.86
C ALA A 104 1.45 3.72 6.17
N VAL A 105 0.57 3.29 5.25
CA VAL A 105 -0.35 4.16 4.51
C VAL A 105 -1.45 4.73 5.41
N ILE A 106 -1.90 4.00 6.44
CA ILE A 106 -2.83 4.48 7.47
C ILE A 106 -2.14 5.51 8.38
N VAL A 107 -0.93 5.22 8.85
CA VAL A 107 -0.12 6.15 9.67
C VAL A 107 0.26 7.40 8.88
N PHE A 108 0.30 7.32 7.54
CA PHE A 108 0.54 8.48 6.69
C PHE A 108 -0.64 9.45 6.64
N ILE A 109 -1.89 9.03 6.86
CA ILE A 109 -3.12 9.88 6.77
C ILE A 109 -3.01 11.24 7.48
N PRO A 110 -2.58 11.33 8.75
CA PRO A 110 -2.55 12.62 9.45
C PRO A 110 -1.59 13.63 8.83
N PHE A 111 -0.54 13.24 8.10
CA PHE A 111 0.45 14.17 7.55
C PHE A 111 -0.13 15.07 6.43
N PRO A 112 -0.74 14.54 5.36
CA PRO A 112 -1.35 15.34 4.31
C PRO A 112 -2.68 16.00 4.73
N PHE A 113 -3.42 15.42 5.68
CA PHE A 113 -4.80 15.83 6.02
C PHE A 113 -4.97 16.44 7.43
N TYR A 114 -3.89 16.81 8.13
CA TYR A 114 -3.96 17.28 9.53
C TYR A 114 -4.94 18.44 9.72
N LYS A 115 -4.82 19.49 8.91
CA LYS A 115 -5.66 20.71 9.02
C LYS A 115 -7.12 20.41 8.70
N ASP A 116 -7.34 19.48 7.79
CA ASP A 116 -8.65 19.04 7.34
C ASP A 116 -9.40 18.27 8.43
N ILE A 117 -8.69 17.39 9.13
CA ILE A 117 -9.21 16.64 10.27
C ILE A 117 -9.50 17.60 11.44
N VAL A 118 -8.61 18.54 11.73
CA VAL A 118 -8.81 19.54 12.80
C VAL A 118 -10.00 20.44 12.47
N ALA A 119 -10.15 20.89 11.22
CA ALA A 119 -11.31 21.69 10.79
C ALA A 119 -12.63 20.92 10.86
N ALA A 120 -12.64 19.62 10.52
CA ALA A 120 -13.84 18.79 10.57
C ALA A 120 -14.26 18.41 12.01
N THR A 121 -13.29 18.23 12.91
CA THR A 121 -13.53 17.78 14.30
C THR A 121 -13.69 18.93 15.31
N SER A 122 -13.34 20.18 14.94
CA SER A 122 -13.41 21.33 15.84
C SER A 122 -14.80 21.95 16.02
N GLY A 123 -15.87 21.33 15.52
CA GLY A 123 -17.25 21.56 15.99
C GLY A 123 -17.79 22.99 15.90
N GLY A 124 -17.19 23.86 15.09
CA GLY A 124 -17.46 25.30 15.12
C GLY A 124 -17.77 25.90 13.75
N GLY A 125 -18.87 25.49 13.10
CA GLY A 125 -19.75 26.25 12.20
C GLY A 125 -19.23 27.20 11.10
N ASN A 126 -17.91 27.45 10.95
CA ASN A 126 -17.38 28.51 10.11
C ASN A 126 -16.84 27.92 8.80
N ARG A 127 -17.74 27.73 7.84
CA ARG A 127 -17.47 27.17 6.50
C ARG A 127 -16.52 28.06 5.67
N ASP A 128 -16.28 29.29 6.10
CA ASP A 128 -15.46 30.27 5.37
C ASP A 128 -13.95 29.94 5.40
N VAL A 129 -13.47 29.24 6.43
CA VAL A 129 -12.04 28.85 6.54
C VAL A 129 -11.66 27.79 5.50
N VAL A 130 -12.63 26.96 5.10
CA VAL A 130 -12.45 25.93 4.06
C VAL A 130 -12.35 26.58 2.67
N VAL A 131 -13.16 27.61 2.41
CA VAL A 131 -13.16 28.34 1.13
C VAL A 131 -11.88 29.17 0.95
N GLU A 132 -11.32 29.74 2.03
CA GLU A 132 -10.04 30.45 1.96
C GLU A 132 -8.87 29.51 1.66
N MET A 133 -8.79 28.33 2.30
CA MET A 133 -7.75 27.31 2.01
C MET A 133 -7.75 26.90 0.54
N GLU A 134 -8.92 26.72 -0.06
CA GLU A 134 -9.07 26.35 -1.46
C GLU A 134 -8.61 27.47 -2.42
N ARG A 135 -8.81 28.74 -2.06
CA ARG A 135 -8.29 29.89 -2.85
C ARG A 135 -6.78 30.05 -2.77
N TYR A 136 -6.17 29.84 -1.59
CA TYR A 136 -4.71 29.92 -1.44
C TYR A 136 -4.00 28.74 -2.11
N ALA A 137 -4.56 27.52 -2.04
CA ALA A 137 -4.00 26.33 -2.70
C ALA A 137 -4.04 26.41 -4.23
N ASN A 138 -5.04 27.10 -4.80
CA ASN A 138 -5.16 27.28 -6.25
C ASN A 138 -4.28 28.41 -6.81
N GLN A 139 -3.77 29.30 -5.96
CA GLN A 139 -2.90 30.42 -6.38
C GLN A 139 -1.40 30.07 -6.37
N GLU A 140 -0.97 29.11 -5.56
CA GLU A 140 0.41 28.63 -5.56
C GLU A 140 0.56 27.42 -6.49
N GLY A 141 0.96 27.70 -7.73
CA GLY A 141 1.22 26.67 -8.74
C GLY A 141 2.17 25.57 -8.24
N ARG A 142 1.71 24.32 -8.32
CA ARG A 142 2.54 23.10 -8.38
C ARG A 142 3.52 22.93 -7.21
N LEU A 143 3.11 23.21 -5.98
CA LEU A 143 3.78 22.69 -4.79
C LEU A 143 2.77 21.95 -3.89
N LEU A 144 3.11 20.69 -3.62
CA LEU A 144 2.37 19.63 -2.92
C LEU A 144 2.16 19.91 -1.42
N HIS A 145 1.85 21.15 -1.05
CA HIS A 145 1.96 21.51 0.36
C HIS A 145 0.83 20.89 1.18
N ARG A 146 -0.42 20.80 0.68
CA ARG A 146 -1.57 20.20 1.40
C ARG A 146 -2.62 19.64 0.45
N PHE A 147 -3.17 18.45 0.73
CA PHE A 147 -4.21 17.84 -0.10
C PHE A 147 -5.59 18.30 0.39
N PRO A 148 -6.51 18.73 -0.50
CA PRO A 148 -7.84 19.16 -0.10
C PRO A 148 -8.71 17.98 0.37
N HIS A 149 -9.73 18.25 1.21
CA HIS A 149 -10.68 17.25 1.74
C HIS A 149 -11.30 16.34 0.66
N ASN A 150 -11.52 16.86 -0.55
CA ASN A 150 -12.06 16.10 -1.68
C ASN A 150 -11.15 14.94 -2.10
N LYS A 151 -9.88 14.92 -1.64
CA LYS A 151 -8.95 13.81 -1.88
C LYS A 151 -8.88 12.83 -0.73
N LEU A 152 -9.40 13.15 0.46
CA LEU A 152 -9.45 12.21 1.59
C LEU A 152 -10.35 11.01 1.25
N ALA A 153 -11.51 11.25 0.64
CA ALA A 153 -12.41 10.18 0.17
C ALA A 153 -11.71 9.26 -0.83
N SER A 154 -11.05 9.83 -1.85
CA SER A 154 -10.23 9.08 -2.81
C SER A 154 -9.11 8.26 -2.17
N TYR A 155 -8.44 8.82 -1.16
CA TYR A 155 -7.34 8.15 -0.45
C TYR A 155 -7.86 7.00 0.43
N LEU A 156 -8.94 7.22 1.17
CA LEU A 156 -9.58 6.17 1.98
C LEU A 156 -10.19 5.07 1.10
N GLY A 157 -10.82 5.42 -0.03
CA GLY A 157 -11.33 4.47 -1.01
C GLY A 157 -10.23 3.56 -1.56
N ALA A 158 -9.07 4.14 -1.88
CA ALA A 158 -7.89 3.40 -2.30
C ALA A 158 -7.37 2.46 -1.20
N ILE A 159 -7.30 2.92 0.06
CA ILE A 159 -6.90 2.05 1.20
C ILE A 159 -7.87 0.89 1.37
N ILE A 160 -9.18 1.13 1.32
CA ILE A 160 -10.18 0.07 1.47
C ILE A 160 -10.04 -0.95 0.34
N SER A 161 -9.87 -0.49 -0.90
CA SER A 161 -9.62 -1.37 -2.05
C SER A 161 -8.34 -2.21 -1.86
N LEU A 162 -7.24 -1.58 -1.41
CA LEU A 162 -5.97 -2.26 -1.10
C LEU A 162 -6.12 -3.28 0.05
N GLN A 163 -6.93 -2.96 1.06
CA GLN A 163 -7.22 -3.87 2.16
C GLN A 163 -8.07 -5.06 1.68
N THR A 164 -9.07 -4.83 0.82
CA THR A 164 -9.88 -5.92 0.24
C THR A 164 -9.04 -6.86 -0.61
N ILE A 165 -8.17 -6.33 -1.49
CA ILE A 165 -7.29 -7.21 -2.31
C ILE A 165 -6.28 -7.96 -1.45
N ALA A 166 -5.71 -7.32 -0.41
CA ALA A 166 -4.77 -7.98 0.49
C ALA A 166 -5.45 -9.11 1.28
N LEU A 167 -6.65 -8.87 1.82
CA LEU A 167 -7.41 -9.90 2.54
C LEU A 167 -7.84 -11.06 1.64
N LEU A 168 -8.31 -10.76 0.42
CA LEU A 168 -8.68 -11.81 -0.54
C LEU A 168 -7.47 -12.58 -1.06
N GLY A 169 -6.32 -11.91 -1.25
CA GLY A 169 -5.07 -12.56 -1.61
C GLY A 169 -4.56 -13.50 -0.51
N ILE A 170 -4.62 -13.07 0.75
CA ILE A 170 -4.33 -13.95 1.90
C ILE A 170 -5.34 -15.11 1.94
N GLY A 171 -6.62 -14.84 1.69
CA GLY A 171 -7.65 -15.88 1.60
C GLY A 171 -7.37 -16.91 0.49
N ASP A 172 -6.93 -16.47 -0.69
CA ASP A 172 -6.53 -17.35 -1.80
C ASP A 172 -5.35 -18.25 -1.40
N ASP A 173 -4.34 -17.65 -0.78
CA ASP A 173 -3.16 -18.36 -0.27
C ASP A 173 -3.51 -19.37 0.84
N LEU A 174 -4.47 -19.06 1.71
CA LEU A 174 -4.88 -19.93 2.83
C LEU A 174 -5.79 -21.09 2.40
N PHE A 175 -6.72 -20.84 1.46
CA PHE A 175 -7.75 -21.81 1.08
C PHE A 175 -7.44 -22.54 -0.22
N ASP A 176 -6.34 -22.19 -0.90
CA ASP A 176 -5.97 -22.69 -2.25
C ASP A 176 -7.17 -22.71 -3.19
N ILE A 177 -7.76 -21.52 -3.39
CA ILE A 177 -9.04 -21.42 -4.08
C ILE A 177 -8.87 -21.81 -5.55
N ARG A 178 -9.87 -22.51 -6.09
CA ARG A 178 -9.87 -22.90 -7.50
C ARG A 178 -9.83 -21.69 -8.43
N TRP A 179 -9.07 -21.81 -9.52
CA TRP A 179 -8.84 -20.78 -10.55
C TRP A 179 -10.08 -19.97 -10.97
N ARG A 180 -11.26 -20.58 -11.07
CA ARG A 180 -12.52 -19.92 -11.47
C ARG A 180 -12.97 -18.79 -10.54
N HIS A 181 -12.61 -18.83 -9.26
CA HIS A 181 -12.92 -17.75 -8.32
C HIS A 181 -11.84 -16.67 -8.31
N LYS A 182 -10.62 -16.97 -8.76
CA LYS A 182 -9.51 -16.01 -8.81
C LYS A 182 -9.79 -14.83 -9.74
N TRP A 183 -10.57 -15.04 -10.80
CA TRP A 183 -10.99 -13.98 -11.72
C TRP A 183 -11.85 -12.90 -11.05
N TRP A 184 -12.63 -13.26 -10.02
CA TRP A 184 -13.52 -12.32 -9.34
C TRP A 184 -12.83 -11.51 -8.24
N ILE A 185 -11.68 -11.97 -7.75
CA ILE A 185 -10.96 -11.34 -6.64
C ILE A 185 -10.59 -9.88 -6.96
N PRO A 186 -9.95 -9.55 -8.11
CA PRO A 186 -9.64 -8.17 -8.44
C PRO A 186 -10.88 -7.30 -8.65
N GLY A 187 -11.92 -7.85 -9.29
CA GLY A 187 -13.16 -7.12 -9.58
C GLY A 187 -13.93 -6.75 -8.31
N ILE A 188 -14.01 -7.63 -7.32
CA ILE A 188 -14.64 -7.31 -6.03
C ILE A 188 -13.77 -6.31 -5.26
N ALA A 189 -12.45 -6.47 -5.30
CA ALA A 189 -11.54 -5.58 -4.59
C ALA A 189 -11.49 -4.16 -5.17
N SER A 190 -11.82 -3.95 -6.44
CA SER A 190 -11.86 -2.62 -7.06
C SER A 190 -13.16 -1.85 -6.78
N ILE A 191 -14.23 -2.49 -6.29
CA ILE A 191 -15.53 -1.84 -6.02
C ILE A 191 -15.41 -0.55 -5.20
N PRO A 192 -14.66 -0.51 -4.07
CA PRO A 192 -14.52 0.73 -3.28
C PRO A 192 -13.92 1.88 -4.10
N LEU A 193 -12.98 1.58 -4.99
CA LEU A 193 -12.36 2.56 -5.88
C LEU A 193 -13.38 3.08 -6.91
N LEU A 194 -14.18 2.19 -7.50
CA LEU A 194 -15.23 2.56 -8.46
C LEU A 194 -16.30 3.46 -7.82
N VAL A 195 -16.73 3.13 -6.59
CA VAL A 195 -17.73 3.92 -5.86
C VAL A 195 -17.21 5.34 -5.61
N VAL A 196 -15.97 5.48 -5.16
CA VAL A 196 -15.40 6.81 -4.93
C VAL A 196 -15.20 7.58 -6.24
N TYR A 197 -14.79 6.89 -7.30
CA TYR A 197 -14.68 7.52 -8.62
C TYR A 197 -16.02 8.05 -9.13
N PHE A 198 -17.08 7.26 -8.98
CA PHE A 198 -18.45 7.63 -9.37
C PHE A 198 -18.98 8.84 -8.58
N VAL A 199 -18.65 8.94 -7.29
CA VAL A 199 -19.14 10.04 -6.44
C VAL A 199 -18.33 11.33 -6.64
N ASP A 200 -17.00 11.23 -6.77
CA ASP A 200 -16.12 12.41 -6.76
C ASP A 200 -15.81 12.98 -8.15
N PHE A 201 -15.76 12.14 -9.20
CA PHE A 201 -15.30 12.55 -10.54
C PHE A 201 -16.33 12.32 -11.64
N ASP A 202 -16.85 11.10 -11.77
CA ASP A 202 -17.81 10.68 -12.80
C ASP A 202 -17.43 11.08 -14.25
N VAL A 203 -16.13 11.07 -14.59
CA VAL A 203 -15.64 11.46 -15.93
C VAL A 203 -15.43 10.24 -16.83
N THR A 204 -16.42 9.86 -17.60
CA THR A 204 -16.37 8.64 -18.46
C THR A 204 -15.79 8.85 -19.86
N SER A 205 -15.28 10.05 -20.15
CA SER A 205 -14.69 10.41 -21.43
C SER A 205 -13.20 10.07 -21.50
N ILE A 206 -12.80 9.32 -22.52
CA ILE A 206 -11.40 8.95 -22.78
C ILE A 206 -10.84 9.63 -24.02
N VAL A 207 -9.54 9.89 -24.00
CA VAL A 207 -8.79 10.34 -25.18
C VAL A 207 -8.42 9.12 -26.01
N ILE A 208 -8.79 9.12 -27.29
CA ILE A 208 -8.57 7.99 -28.19
C ILE A 208 -7.14 8.05 -28.76
N PRO A 209 -6.41 6.92 -28.80
CA PRO A 209 -5.08 6.88 -29.41
C PRO A 209 -5.15 7.17 -30.91
N LEU A 210 -4.11 7.85 -31.43
CA LEU A 210 -4.02 8.35 -32.81
C LEU A 210 -4.54 7.39 -33.92
N PRO A 211 -4.27 6.06 -33.89
CA PRO A 211 -4.75 5.16 -34.94
C PRO A 211 -6.28 5.01 -35.00
N LEU A 212 -6.98 5.22 -33.89
CA LEU A 212 -8.43 5.02 -33.77
C LEU A 212 -9.22 6.34 -33.88
N GLN A 213 -8.54 7.49 -33.84
CA GLN A 213 -9.17 8.80 -33.94
C GLN A 213 -9.98 9.02 -35.23
N PRO A 214 -9.57 8.51 -36.41
CA PRO A 214 -10.37 8.68 -37.63
C PRO A 214 -11.77 8.06 -37.56
N LEU A 215 -11.96 7.05 -36.70
CA LEU A 215 -13.25 6.35 -36.56
C LEU A 215 -14.11 6.92 -35.43
N LEU A 216 -13.50 7.28 -34.30
CA LEU A 216 -14.20 7.54 -33.04
C LEU A 216 -14.04 8.99 -32.53
N GLY A 217 -13.23 9.81 -33.21
CA GLY A 217 -12.91 11.18 -32.78
C GLY A 217 -11.74 11.25 -31.80
N GLU A 218 -11.45 12.45 -31.29
CA GLU A 218 -10.37 12.66 -30.31
C GLU A 218 -10.81 12.32 -28.87
N LEU A 219 -12.06 12.63 -28.53
CA LEU A 219 -12.66 12.40 -27.22
C LEU A 219 -13.91 11.55 -27.38
N PHE A 220 -13.98 10.44 -26.65
CA PHE A 220 -15.12 9.52 -26.72
C PHE A 220 -15.64 9.17 -25.34
N ASP A 221 -16.95 9.31 -25.17
CA ASP A 221 -17.63 8.97 -23.93
C ASP A 221 -18.04 7.49 -23.93
N LEU A 222 -17.46 6.73 -23.00
CA LEU A 222 -17.74 5.31 -22.82
C LEU A 222 -18.97 5.05 -21.94
N GLY A 223 -19.40 6.05 -21.16
CA GLY A 223 -20.45 5.90 -20.15
C GLY A 223 -20.21 4.69 -19.24
N PRO A 224 -21.18 3.76 -19.07
CA PRO A 224 -21.04 2.59 -18.21
C PRO A 224 -19.88 1.66 -18.56
N LEU A 225 -19.44 1.63 -19.83
CA LEU A 225 -18.31 0.80 -20.25
C LEU A 225 -16.99 1.28 -19.64
N TYR A 226 -16.91 2.55 -19.23
CA TYR A 226 -15.75 3.08 -18.51
C TYR A 226 -15.57 2.42 -17.14
N TYR A 227 -16.66 2.15 -16.44
CA TYR A 227 -16.64 1.51 -15.12
C TYR A 227 -16.36 0.00 -15.21
N ALA A 228 -16.68 -0.61 -16.35
CA ALA A 228 -16.37 -2.03 -16.60
C ALA A 228 -14.89 -2.25 -16.98
N TYR A 229 -14.23 -1.22 -17.50
CA TYR A 229 -12.81 -1.18 -17.85
C TYR A 229 -11.95 -0.98 -16.59
#